data_AF-A0A2E9BU75-F1
#
_entry.id   AF-A0A2E9BU75-F1
#
_cell.length_a   1.000
_cell.length_b   1.000
_cell.length_c   1.000
_cell.angle_alpha   90.00
_cell.angle_beta   90.00
_cell.angle_gamma   90.00
#
_symmetry.space_group_name_H-M   'P 1'
#
loop_
_entity.id
_entity.type
_entity.pdbx_description
1 polymer ?
#
loop_
_entity_poly.entity_id
_entity_poly.type
_entity_poly.pdbx_seq_one_letter_code
_entity_poly.pdbx_strand_id
1 'polypeptide(L)' 'MSDRRTIPGPREDAGHATAEDGVVILDGPDGVAVTMTADAAALTAERLQAAALQAREQMAAAGPATEGRPGA' A
#
# COMPACT_ATOMS: atom_id res chain seq x y z
N MET A 1 14.45 25.84 10.88
CA MET A 1 13.44 25.09 11.64
C MET A 1 13.23 23.78 10.90
N SER A 2 13.49 22.65 11.53
CA SER A 2 13.61 21.35 10.86
C SER A 2 12.27 20.84 10.33
N ASP A 3 12.12 20.74 9.01
CA ASP A 3 11.14 19.89 8.36
C ASP A 3 11.47 18.41 8.64
N ARG A 4 11.09 17.93 9.83
CA ARG A 4 10.85 16.50 10.00
C ARG A 4 9.67 16.18 9.09
N ARG A 5 9.96 15.72 7.87
CA ARG A 5 9.01 14.97 7.04
C ARG A 5 8.61 13.75 7.86
N THR A 6 7.58 13.89 8.67
CA THR A 6 6.93 12.76 9.33
C THR A 6 6.33 11.96 8.19
N ILE A 7 7.01 10.89 7.78
CA ILE A 7 6.47 9.93 6.81
C ILE A 7 5.22 9.38 7.49
N PRO A 8 4.01 9.60 6.96
CA PRO A 8 2.81 9.05 7.55
C PRO A 8 2.98 7.52 7.66
N GLY A 9 2.56 6.97 8.80
CA GLY A 9 2.52 5.51 8.96
C GLY A 9 1.61 4.85 7.91
N PRO A 10 1.69 3.52 7.76
CA PRO A 10 0.80 2.79 6.85
C PRO A 10 -0.67 3.15 7.10
N ARG A 11 -1.38 3.50 6.04
CA ARG A 11 -2.83 3.76 6.07
C ARG A 11 -3.59 2.44 6.16
N GLU A 12 -4.65 2.41 6.96
CA GLU A 12 -5.56 1.26 7.06
C GLU A 12 -6.81 1.45 6.19
N ASP A 13 -7.10 2.68 5.77
CA ASP A 13 -8.22 3.00 4.89
C ASP A 13 -7.93 2.59 3.44
N ALA A 14 -8.91 1.95 2.78
CA ALA A 14 -8.82 1.64 1.36
C ALA A 14 -9.12 2.87 0.49
N GLY A 15 -8.46 2.95 -0.68
CA GLY A 15 -8.83 3.90 -1.72
C GLY A 15 -10.18 3.54 -2.37
N HIS A 16 -10.88 4.54 -2.92
CA HIS A 16 -12.15 4.36 -3.62
C HIS A 16 -11.93 4.44 -5.14
N ALA A 17 -12.45 3.47 -5.90
CA ALA A 17 -12.32 3.47 -7.35
C ALA A 17 -13.68 3.68 -8.03
N THR A 18 -13.77 4.67 -8.90
CA THR A 18 -14.96 4.99 -9.70
C THR A 18 -14.65 4.91 -11.20
N ALA A 19 -15.67 4.61 -12.01
CA ALA A 19 -15.57 4.61 -13.47
C ALA A 19 -16.35 5.79 -14.04
N GLU A 20 -15.68 6.64 -14.80
CA GLU A 20 -16.24 7.86 -15.40
C GLU A 20 -15.72 7.97 -16.84
N ASP A 21 -16.62 8.14 -17.82
CA ASP A 21 -16.28 8.32 -19.25
C ASP A 21 -15.27 7.30 -19.83
N GLY A 22 -15.30 6.04 -19.37
CA GLY A 22 -14.43 4.98 -19.85
C GLY A 22 -13.01 4.98 -19.26
N VAL A 23 -12.74 5.85 -18.29
CA VAL A 23 -11.55 5.82 -17.44
C VAL A 23 -11.93 5.43 -16.01
N VAL A 24 -10.94 4.99 -15.25
CA VAL A 24 -11.08 4.66 -13.83
C VAL A 24 -10.33 5.72 -13.03
N ILE A 25 -10.99 6.27 -12.01
CA ILE A 25 -10.42 7.20 -11.05
C ILE A 25 -10.25 6.45 -9.73
N LEU A 26 -9.03 6.39 -9.23
CA LEU A 26 -8.71 5.86 -7.90
C LEU A 26 -8.42 7.03 -6.95
N ASP A 27 -9.36 7.29 -6.06
CA ASP A 27 -9.23 8.28 -4.98
C ASP A 27 -8.53 7.66 -3.77
N GLY A 28 -7.34 8.15 -3.51
CA GLY A 28 -6.58 7.91 -2.31
C GLY A 28 -7.07 8.79 -1.16
N PRO A 29 -7.07 8.27 0.07
CA PRO A 29 -7.37 9.10 1.23
C PRO A 29 -6.24 10.15 1.35
N ASP A 30 -6.59 11.42 1.60
CA ASP A 30 -5.78 12.65 1.41
C ASP A 30 -5.94 13.36 0.04
N GLY A 31 -6.87 12.92 -0.81
CA GLY A 31 -7.19 13.62 -2.06
C GLY A 31 -6.18 13.36 -3.19
N VAL A 32 -5.45 12.26 -3.11
CA VAL A 32 -4.57 11.79 -4.19
C VAL A 32 -5.42 10.97 -5.17
N ALA A 33 -5.83 11.56 -6.28
CA ALA A 33 -6.55 10.85 -7.33
C ALA A 33 -5.61 10.39 -8.44
N VAL A 34 -5.76 9.14 -8.90
CA VAL A 34 -5.06 8.62 -10.08
C VAL A 34 -6.09 8.21 -11.12
N THR A 35 -6.02 8.80 -12.30
CA THR A 35 -6.82 8.39 -13.46
C THR A 35 -6.05 7.39 -14.31
N MET A 36 -6.69 6.29 -14.69
CA MET A 36 -6.10 5.25 -15.50
C MET A 36 -7.14 4.65 -16.47
N THR A 37 -6.67 4.00 -17.53
CA THR A 37 -7.57 3.26 -18.43
C THR A 37 -8.15 2.03 -17.71
N ALA A 38 -9.25 1.49 -18.22
CA ALA A 38 -9.87 0.28 -17.65
C ALA A 38 -8.87 -0.90 -17.55
N ASP A 39 -8.09 -1.15 -18.60
CA ASP A 39 -7.07 -2.22 -18.58
C ASP A 39 -5.95 -1.95 -17.56
N ALA A 40 -5.50 -0.69 -17.46
CA ALA A 40 -4.49 -0.32 -16.47
C ALA A 40 -5.01 -0.48 -15.04
N ALA A 41 -6.28 -0.18 -14.79
CA ALA A 41 -6.93 -0.42 -13.50
C ALA A 41 -6.99 -1.90 -13.14
N ALA A 42 -7.41 -2.75 -14.08
CA ALA A 42 -7.47 -4.19 -13.87
C ALA A 42 -6.08 -4.77 -13.50
N LEU A 43 -5.06 -4.43 -14.29
CA LEU A 43 -3.68 -4.85 -14.02
C LEU A 43 -3.15 -4.31 -12.68
N THR A 44 -3.53 -3.08 -12.32
CA THR A 44 -3.15 -2.49 -11.04
C THR A 44 -3.79 -3.23 -9.87
N ALA A 45 -5.07 -3.57 -9.97
CA ALA A 45 -5.77 -4.33 -8.93
C ALA A 45 -5.13 -5.71 -8.69
N GLU A 46 -4.80 -6.44 -9.76
CA GLU A 46 -4.11 -7.73 -9.67
C GLU A 46 -2.75 -7.61 -8.97
N ARG A 47 -1.95 -6.61 -9.38
CA ARG A 47 -0.63 -6.35 -8.78
C ARG A 47 -0.75 -5.92 -7.32
N LEU A 48 -1.73 -5.10 -6.99
CA LEU A 48 -1.98 -4.65 -5.61
C LEU A 48 -2.35 -5.83 -4.72
N GLN A 49 -3.21 -6.73 -5.20
CA GLN A 49 -3.59 -7.94 -4.47
C GLN A 49 -2.41 -8.88 -4.24
N ALA A 50 -1.58 -9.10 -5.26
CA ALA A 50 -0.36 -9.89 -5.14
C ALA A 50 0.60 -9.28 -4.11
N ALA A 51 0.85 -7.97 -4.17
CA ALA A 51 1.69 -7.26 -3.22
C ALA A 51 1.13 -7.32 -1.78
N ALA A 52 -0.19 -7.22 -1.62
CA ALA A 52 -0.83 -7.35 -0.31
C ALA A 52 -0.63 -8.75 0.30
N LEU A 53 -0.70 -9.81 -0.52
CA LEU A 53 -0.41 -11.17 -0.06
C LEU A 53 1.06 -11.29 0.39
N GLN A 54 2.00 -10.82 -0.43
CA GLN A 54 3.42 -10.84 -0.10
C GLN A 54 3.72 -10.06 1.20
N ALA A 55 3.08 -8.90 1.40
CA ALA A 55 3.26 -8.13 2.63
C ALA A 55 2.77 -8.90 3.87
N ARG A 56 1.64 -9.61 3.76
CA ARG A 56 1.13 -10.45 4.86
C ARG A 56 2.07 -11.61 5.17
N GLU A 57 2.62 -12.25 4.15
CA GLU A 57 3.62 -13.31 4.32
C GLU A 57 4.89 -12.79 4.99
N GLN A 58 5.36 -11.60 4.60
CA GLN A 58 6.50 -10.95 5.23
C GLN A 58 6.24 -10.63 6.71
N MET A 59 5.04 -10.13 7.05
CA MET A 59 4.65 -9.88 8.44
C MET A 59 4.60 -11.18 9.26
N ALA A 60 4.09 -12.27 8.68
CA ALA A 60 4.06 -13.57 9.34
C ALA A 60 5.46 -14.17 9.54
N ALA A 61 6.36 -14.00 8.56
CA ALA A 61 7.74 -14.44 8.64
C ALA A 61 8.59 -13.60 9.63
N ALA A 62 8.18 -12.36 9.91
CA ALA A 62 8.83 -11.46 10.86
C ALA A 62 8.47 -11.72 12.35
N GLY A 63 7.83 -12.86 12.66
CA GLY A 63 7.65 -13.35 14.04
C GLY A 63 8.98 -13.45 14.82
N PRO A 64 8.93 -13.41 16.17
CA PRO A 64 9.75 -12.54 17.00
C PRO A 64 11.26 -12.79 16.79
N ALA A 65 11.91 -11.90 16.05
CA ALA A 65 13.33 -11.66 16.22
C ALA A 65 13.54 -10.87 17.52
N THR A 66 13.45 -11.54 18.67
CA THR A 66 14.01 -11.05 19.93
C THR A 66 14.65 -12.20 20.70
N GLU A 67 15.94 -11.98 20.94
CA GLU A 67 16.79 -12.53 21.99
C GLU A 67 17.46 -13.89 21.76
N GLY A 68 18.73 -13.83 21.36
CA GLY A 68 19.60 -15.00 21.25
C GLY A 68 21.05 -14.70 20.86
N ARG A 69 21.63 -13.58 21.30
CA ARG A 69 23.09 -13.48 21.40
C ARG A 69 23.48 -12.94 22.78
N PRO A 70 23.65 -13.80 23.79
CA PRO A 70 24.56 -13.47 24.88
C PRO A 70 26.00 -13.57 24.33
N GLY A 71 26.82 -12.61 24.72
CA GLY A 71 28.23 -12.53 24.34
C GLY A 71 29.14 -13.44 25.17
N ALA A 72 30.44 -13.14 25.00
CA ALA A 72 31.64 -13.73 25.59
C ALA A 72 32.20 -14.94 24.84
#